data_AF-A0A950VZK7-F1
#
_entry.id   AF-A0A950VZK7-F1
#
_cell.length_a   1.000
_cell.length_b   1.000
_cell.length_c   1.000
_cell.angle_alpha   90.00
_cell.angle_beta   90.00
_cell.angle_gamma   90.00
#
_symmetry.space_group_name_H-M   'P 1'
#
loop_
_entity.id
_entity.type
_entity.pdbx_description
1 polymer ?
#
loop_
_entity_poly.entity_id
_entity_poly.type
_entity_poly.pdbx_seq_one_letter_code
_entity_poly.pdbx_strand_id
1 'polypeptide(L)'
;MLKPGHGESRGIPGGNPGTASRGIPGGMLSKARAAGFPMQAGRGEPRDSAREPGLGALRYPPAPQMRFFEYESRAIVANAGIPVTQHGFVKSADDARRVAEQIAGPVVIKSQVLTGGRMKAGGVQFADTPEEAARHAEHVLDLEIGGHHPRGVLVDSRAAVKHEYYAGVVWDGIRKRPVMLFSDMGGIDIEEVAERHPEHVATAHFSTLRPFAEWQAKQLIASLGVSGSALNRLTPILARLARLFLDYDMTLAEINPLGELEDGSFVALDAHMDMENEARPRQRAILHELGVGDEETRQAREPTPFELAGEQVDAQDHRGVAGNVTEFDGDLGLVIGAGGGSLTLFDAVRAHGGRPANYCEIGGNPSVRKACGLAKLVLQKPGVDKVAVMMSIVSNTRVDIVARGVIKACVELGYDPAEKIAFFRIPGAWEEEGFKILARYGVDYADRSVSLHEAARRAVEKIQGSAGGDGAAPAERFRQTTAEIGDERDV
;
A
#
# COMPACT_ATOMS: atom_id res chain seq x y z
N MET A 1 -5.50 9.54 69.47
CA MET A 1 -6.91 9.98 69.34
C MET A 1 -7.71 8.85 68.71
N LEU A 2 -8.98 8.74 69.05
CA LEU A 2 -9.77 7.51 69.26
C LEU A 2 -10.01 6.57 68.05
N LYS A 3 -10.23 5.30 68.43
CA LYS A 3 -10.54 4.06 67.69
C LYS A 3 -11.94 4.04 67.00
N PRO A 4 -12.21 3.02 66.15
CA PRO A 4 -13.45 2.81 65.36
C PRO A 4 -14.53 2.01 66.10
N GLY A 5 -15.76 1.95 65.54
CA GLY A 5 -16.91 1.22 66.11
C GLY A 5 -17.83 0.56 65.07
N HIS A 6 -18.29 -0.65 65.43
CA HIS A 6 -19.11 -1.65 64.73
C HIS A 6 -20.56 -1.25 64.37
N GLY A 7 -21.18 -1.88 63.36
CA GLY A 7 -22.20 -2.96 63.48
C GLY A 7 -23.52 -2.46 62.84
N GLU A 8 -24.47 -3.20 62.27
CA GLU A 8 -24.84 -4.62 62.23
C GLU A 8 -25.89 -4.84 61.09
N SER A 9 -26.15 -6.11 60.79
CA SER A 9 -27.08 -6.71 59.82
C SER A 9 -28.60 -6.54 60.08
N ARG A 10 -29.42 -6.73 59.04
CA ARG A 10 -30.74 -7.43 58.92
C ARG A 10 -31.24 -7.19 57.47
N GLY A 11 -31.83 -8.08 56.67
CA GLY A 11 -32.63 -9.27 56.86
C GLY A 11 -33.85 -9.18 55.90
N ILE A 12 -33.87 -10.02 54.87
CA ILE A 12 -34.91 -10.31 53.82
C ILE A 12 -36.29 -10.66 54.48
N PRO A 13 -37.52 -10.47 53.89
CA PRO A 13 -38.06 -11.02 52.61
C PRO A 13 -38.99 -10.07 51.82
N GLY A 14 -39.33 -10.24 50.52
CA GLY A 14 -39.77 -11.41 49.76
C GLY A 14 -41.28 -11.23 49.44
N GLY A 15 -41.68 -11.27 48.17
CA GLY A 15 -43.11 -11.28 47.79
C GLY A 15 -43.42 -10.72 46.40
N ASN A 16 -43.63 -11.61 45.43
CA ASN A 16 -44.45 -11.39 44.22
C ASN A 16 -45.87 -11.93 44.56
N PRO A 17 -46.98 -11.31 44.10
CA PRO A 17 -47.63 -11.88 42.89
C PRO A 17 -48.49 -10.90 42.05
N GLY A 18 -48.72 -11.27 40.79
CA GLY A 18 -50.09 -11.43 40.27
C GLY A 18 -50.81 -10.25 39.59
N THR A 19 -50.82 -10.29 38.25
CA THR A 19 -51.98 -10.12 37.34
C THR A 19 -53.05 -9.05 37.61
N ALA A 20 -53.26 -8.14 36.66
CA ALA A 20 -54.60 -7.74 36.20
C ALA A 20 -54.56 -7.01 34.85
N SER A 21 -55.40 -7.48 33.94
CA SER A 21 -55.78 -6.89 32.66
C SER A 21 -56.61 -5.61 32.83
N ARG A 22 -56.58 -4.71 31.83
CA ARG A 22 -57.74 -3.94 31.35
C ARG A 22 -57.39 -3.22 30.06
N GLY A 23 -58.24 -3.40 29.05
CA GLY A 23 -58.07 -2.88 27.69
C GLY A 23 -58.58 -1.45 27.47
N ILE A 24 -58.15 -0.95 26.30
CA ILE A 24 -58.73 -0.03 25.28
C ILE A 24 -59.81 1.01 25.70
N PRO A 25 -59.85 2.20 25.07
CA PRO A 25 -60.42 2.30 23.71
C PRO A 25 -59.65 3.22 22.74
N GLY A 26 -59.76 2.90 21.45
CA GLY A 26 -59.27 3.74 20.35
C GLY A 26 -60.26 4.82 19.92
N GLY A 27 -59.80 5.74 19.08
CA GLY A 27 -60.61 6.77 18.44
C GLY A 27 -59.87 7.53 17.33
N MET A 28 -60.28 7.25 16.09
CA MET A 28 -60.33 8.04 14.84
C MET A 28 -59.39 9.24 14.59
N LEU A 29 -58.83 9.28 13.36
CA LEU A 29 -58.87 10.39 12.38
C LEU A 29 -58.12 9.89 11.12
N SER A 30 -58.79 9.51 10.03
CA SER A 30 -59.41 10.31 8.95
C SER A 30 -58.56 10.29 7.67
N LYS A 31 -59.25 10.01 6.57
CA LYS A 31 -58.78 9.76 5.20
C LYS A 31 -58.22 11.01 4.51
N ALA A 32 -57.24 10.80 3.63
CA ALA A 32 -57.10 11.58 2.39
C ALA A 32 -56.72 10.64 1.23
N ARG A 33 -57.54 10.63 0.18
CA ARG A 33 -57.32 9.99 -1.12
C ARG A 33 -56.45 10.90 -1.99
N ALA A 34 -55.63 10.36 -2.89
CA ALA A 34 -55.84 10.43 -4.34
C ALA A 34 -54.63 9.95 -5.16
N ALA A 35 -54.96 9.53 -6.40
CA ALA A 35 -54.14 9.31 -7.59
C ALA A 35 -53.42 7.94 -7.71
N GLY A 36 -53.87 7.16 -8.68
CA GLY A 36 -53.32 5.86 -9.04
C GLY A 36 -52.71 5.82 -10.44
N PHE A 37 -52.07 4.70 -10.73
CA PHE A 37 -51.82 4.13 -12.05
C PHE A 37 -51.75 2.59 -11.90
N PRO A 38 -52.26 1.80 -12.86
CA PRO A 38 -52.37 0.34 -12.72
C PRO A 38 -51.06 -0.36 -13.07
N MET A 39 -50.58 -1.27 -12.20
CA MET A 39 -49.58 -2.26 -12.55
C MET A 39 -50.27 -3.48 -13.17
N GLN A 40 -49.96 -3.77 -14.44
CA GLN A 40 -50.22 -5.08 -15.04
C GLN A 40 -49.19 -6.09 -14.52
N ALA A 41 -49.69 -7.16 -13.89
CA ALA A 41 -48.90 -8.32 -13.50
C ALA A 41 -48.65 -9.21 -14.73
N GLY A 42 -47.41 -9.20 -15.24
CA GLY A 42 -46.91 -10.19 -16.19
C GLY A 42 -46.22 -11.33 -15.43
N ARG A 43 -46.76 -12.54 -15.54
CA ARG A 43 -46.13 -13.78 -15.05
C ARG A 43 -44.92 -14.11 -15.93
N GLY A 44 -43.74 -14.24 -15.33
CA GLY A 44 -42.55 -14.82 -15.96
C GLY A 44 -41.94 -15.84 -14.99
N GLU A 45 -41.81 -17.09 -15.44
CA GLU A 45 -41.18 -18.19 -14.72
C GLU A 45 -39.68 -17.94 -14.46
N PRO A 46 -39.11 -18.53 -13.38
CA PRO A 46 -37.71 -18.31 -13.04
C PRO A 46 -36.80 -19.12 -13.98
N ARG A 47 -35.93 -18.42 -14.72
CA ARG A 47 -34.88 -19.03 -15.53
C ARG A 47 -33.69 -19.40 -14.64
N ASP A 48 -33.13 -20.57 -14.95
CA ASP A 48 -31.94 -21.22 -14.40
C ASP A 48 -30.85 -20.27 -13.88
N SER A 49 -30.39 -20.61 -12.67
CA SER A 49 -29.17 -20.13 -12.04
C SER A 49 -27.94 -20.47 -12.89
N ALA A 50 -27.45 -19.48 -13.65
CA ALA A 50 -26.14 -19.53 -14.25
C ALA A 50 -25.06 -19.40 -13.17
N ARG A 51 -24.04 -20.26 -13.27
CA ARG A 51 -22.85 -20.35 -12.42
C ARG A 51 -22.20 -18.99 -12.17
N GLU A 52 -21.92 -18.70 -10.90
CA GLU A 52 -21.10 -17.56 -10.49
C GLU A 52 -19.68 -17.69 -11.06
N PRO A 53 -19.09 -16.64 -11.66
CA PRO A 53 -17.67 -16.62 -11.96
C PRO A 53 -16.87 -16.48 -10.67
N GLY A 54 -15.87 -17.35 -10.52
CA GLY A 54 -15.00 -17.40 -9.35
C GLY A 54 -14.32 -16.06 -9.02
N LEU A 55 -14.13 -15.84 -7.72
CA LEU A 55 -13.43 -14.69 -7.16
C LEU A 55 -11.99 -14.62 -7.69
N GLY A 56 -11.79 -13.89 -8.78
CA GLY A 56 -10.51 -13.27 -9.08
C GLY A 56 -10.34 -12.06 -8.17
N ALA A 57 -9.42 -12.13 -7.21
CA ALA A 57 -9.06 -11.01 -6.35
C ALA A 57 -8.67 -9.78 -7.18
N LEU A 58 -9.55 -8.78 -7.23
CA LEU A 58 -9.22 -7.44 -7.70
C LEU A 58 -8.22 -6.84 -6.71
N ARG A 59 -6.92 -7.04 -6.98
CA ARG A 59 -5.82 -6.39 -6.26
C ARG A 59 -5.83 -4.91 -6.61
N TYR A 60 -6.34 -4.07 -5.71
CA TYR A 60 -6.00 -2.65 -5.71
C TYR A 60 -4.49 -2.55 -5.43
N PRO A 61 -3.72 -1.72 -6.16
CA PRO A 61 -2.38 -1.39 -5.71
C PRO A 61 -2.51 -0.71 -4.34
N PRO A 62 -1.77 -1.15 -3.32
CA PRO A 62 -1.84 -0.48 -2.03
C PRO A 62 -1.35 0.96 -2.19
N ALA A 63 -2.01 1.88 -1.48
CA ALA A 63 -1.42 3.18 -1.14
C ALA A 63 0.00 2.94 -0.58
N PRO A 64 0.93 3.91 -0.63
CA PRO A 64 2.23 3.73 0.03
C PRO A 64 1.99 3.26 1.46
N GLN A 65 2.45 2.06 1.80
CA GLN A 65 2.26 1.44 3.12
C GLN A 65 3.53 1.65 3.94
N MET A 66 3.35 1.91 5.24
CA MET A 66 4.44 1.87 6.21
C MET A 66 4.70 0.41 6.58
N ARG A 67 5.73 -0.19 5.97
CA ARG A 67 6.07 -1.59 6.18
C ARG A 67 7.17 -1.75 7.21
N PHE A 68 7.04 -2.77 8.05
CA PHE A 68 7.99 -3.07 9.10
C PHE A 68 8.88 -4.26 8.71
N PHE A 69 10.17 -4.17 9.01
CA PHE A 69 11.04 -5.34 8.96
C PHE A 69 10.59 -6.38 9.99
N GLU A 70 10.95 -7.65 9.83
CA GLU A 70 10.56 -8.71 10.78
C GLU A 70 10.99 -8.35 12.21
N TYR A 71 12.21 -7.84 12.42
CA TYR A 71 12.65 -7.45 13.77
C TYR A 71 11.79 -6.34 14.39
N GLU A 72 11.30 -5.39 13.59
CA GLU A 72 10.41 -4.32 14.04
C GLU A 72 9.01 -4.89 14.32
N SER A 73 8.49 -5.70 13.41
CA SER A 73 7.21 -6.40 13.56
C SER A 73 7.19 -7.23 14.85
N ARG A 74 8.28 -7.95 15.13
CA ARG A 74 8.44 -8.73 16.36
C ARG A 74 8.51 -7.88 17.61
N ALA A 75 9.13 -6.70 17.56
CA ALA A 75 9.11 -5.75 18.67
C ALA A 75 7.68 -5.23 18.93
N ILE A 76 6.92 -4.89 17.88
CA ILE A 76 5.52 -4.46 18.00
C ILE A 76 4.65 -5.55 18.64
N VAL A 77 4.81 -6.80 18.19
CA VAL A 77 4.10 -7.98 18.71
C VAL A 77 4.48 -8.24 20.18
N ALA A 78 5.76 -8.14 20.53
CA ALA A 78 6.24 -8.27 21.91
C ALA A 78 5.69 -7.17 22.82
N ASN A 79 5.64 -5.91 22.34
CA ASN A 79 5.05 -4.77 23.07
C ASN A 79 3.54 -4.96 23.32
N ALA A 80 2.84 -5.66 22.44
CA ALA A 80 1.45 -6.08 22.66
C ALA A 80 1.30 -7.25 23.64
N GLY A 81 2.41 -7.77 24.19
CA GLY A 81 2.46 -8.87 25.14
C GLY A 81 2.30 -10.25 24.49
N ILE A 82 2.48 -10.37 23.18
CA ILE A 82 2.50 -11.67 22.51
C ILE A 82 3.93 -12.24 22.64
N PRO A 83 4.11 -13.47 23.16
CA PRO A 83 5.44 -14.03 23.33
C PRO A 83 6.17 -14.19 22.01
N VAL A 84 7.47 -13.88 22.01
CA VAL A 84 8.36 -14.04 20.88
C VAL A 84 9.62 -14.77 21.35
N THR A 85 10.34 -15.43 20.45
CA THR A 85 11.63 -16.07 20.77
C THR A 85 12.71 -15.06 21.17
N GLN A 86 13.78 -15.51 21.83
CA GLN A 86 14.95 -14.65 22.05
C GLN A 86 15.63 -14.37 20.70
N HIS A 87 15.92 -13.11 20.42
CA HIS A 87 16.48 -12.68 19.15
C HIS A 87 17.29 -11.38 19.28
N GLY A 88 18.07 -11.07 18.24
CA GLY A 88 18.77 -9.79 18.10
C GLY A 88 18.96 -9.38 16.64
N PHE A 89 18.73 -8.11 16.34
CA PHE A 89 19.03 -7.51 15.04
C PHE A 89 20.46 -6.97 15.03
N VAL A 90 21.23 -7.32 13.99
CA VAL A 90 22.64 -6.97 13.88
C VAL A 90 23.01 -6.62 12.44
N LYS A 91 24.11 -5.87 12.28
CA LYS A 91 24.63 -5.42 10.98
C LYS A 91 26.03 -5.95 10.66
N SER A 92 26.57 -6.85 11.50
CA SER A 92 27.89 -7.42 11.31
C SER A 92 27.92 -8.89 11.74
N ALA A 93 28.84 -9.65 11.16
CA ALA A 93 29.06 -11.05 11.51
C ALA A 93 29.54 -11.23 12.96
N ASP A 94 30.39 -10.32 13.45
CA ASP A 94 30.86 -10.35 14.85
C ASP A 94 29.72 -10.12 15.85
N ASP A 95 28.79 -9.21 15.53
CA ASP A 95 27.59 -9.01 16.35
C ASP A 95 26.68 -10.22 16.31
N ALA A 96 26.55 -10.87 15.15
CA ALA A 96 25.78 -12.11 15.02
C ALA A 96 26.33 -13.23 15.91
N ARG A 97 27.67 -13.38 15.97
CA ARG A 97 28.34 -14.31 16.90
C ARG A 97 27.95 -14.01 18.34
N ARG A 98 28.05 -12.74 18.76
CA ARG A 98 27.73 -12.32 20.13
C ARG A 98 26.28 -12.59 20.52
N VAL A 99 25.34 -12.33 19.61
CA VAL A 99 23.92 -12.63 19.85
C VAL A 99 23.68 -14.14 19.95
N ALA A 100 24.31 -14.93 19.09
CA ALA A 100 24.23 -16.40 19.17
C ALA A 100 24.81 -16.96 20.48
N GLU A 101 25.93 -16.42 20.96
CA GLU A 101 26.50 -16.75 22.27
C GLU A 101 25.52 -16.44 23.42
N GLN A 102 24.81 -15.32 23.35
CA GLN A 102 23.83 -14.92 24.36
C GLN A 102 22.56 -15.77 24.35
N ILE A 103 22.14 -16.26 23.18
CA ILE A 103 21.01 -17.20 23.04
C ILE A 103 21.40 -18.57 23.60
N ALA A 104 22.69 -18.94 23.52
CA ALA A 104 23.23 -20.18 24.08
C ALA A 104 22.55 -21.46 23.55
N GLY A 105 22.31 -21.50 22.23
CA GLY A 105 21.73 -22.65 21.53
C GLY A 105 21.73 -22.44 20.01
N PRO A 106 21.18 -23.39 19.22
CA PRO A 106 21.06 -23.23 17.78
C PRO A 106 20.23 -22.00 17.41
N VAL A 107 20.63 -21.32 16.34
CA VAL A 107 20.00 -20.09 15.86
C VAL A 107 19.62 -20.17 14.38
N VAL A 108 18.73 -19.26 13.97
CA VAL A 108 18.37 -18.99 12.59
C VAL A 108 18.79 -17.57 12.25
N ILE A 109 19.51 -17.41 11.16
CA ILE A 109 19.93 -16.12 10.60
C ILE A 109 18.95 -15.76 9.50
N LYS A 110 18.22 -14.65 9.67
CA LYS A 110 17.17 -14.21 8.76
C LYS A 110 17.49 -12.82 8.19
N SER A 111 17.57 -12.73 6.86
CA SER A 111 17.71 -11.49 6.12
C SER A 111 16.58 -10.50 6.43
N GLN A 112 16.93 -9.24 6.72
CA GLN A 112 15.97 -8.16 6.95
C GLN A 112 15.80 -7.33 5.68
N VAL A 113 14.89 -7.80 4.82
CA VAL A 113 14.41 -7.13 3.60
C VAL A 113 12.89 -6.99 3.66
N LEU A 114 12.34 -5.98 2.98
CA LEU A 114 10.88 -5.75 2.89
C LEU A 114 10.23 -6.51 1.71
N THR A 115 10.86 -7.60 1.29
CA THR A 115 10.41 -8.48 0.20
C THR A 115 10.24 -9.91 0.70
N GLY A 116 9.24 -10.61 0.17
CA GLY A 116 8.99 -12.02 0.47
C GLY A 116 9.98 -12.98 -0.21
N GLY A 117 9.86 -14.28 0.05
CA GLY A 117 10.66 -15.30 -0.65
C GLY A 117 12.09 -15.50 -0.14
N ARG A 118 12.43 -14.91 1.02
CA ARG A 118 13.76 -14.94 1.66
C ARG A 118 14.36 -16.34 1.75
N MET A 119 13.56 -17.33 2.15
CA MET A 119 14.02 -18.72 2.29
C MET A 119 14.47 -19.31 0.95
N LYS A 120 13.72 -19.10 -0.12
CA LYS A 120 14.07 -19.59 -1.48
C LYS A 120 15.32 -18.91 -2.02
N ALA A 121 15.57 -17.65 -1.63
CA ALA A 121 16.76 -16.90 -2.03
C ALA A 121 18.01 -17.24 -1.21
N GLY A 122 17.92 -18.05 -0.15
CA GLY A 122 19.05 -18.35 0.74
C GLY A 122 19.26 -17.33 1.87
N GLY A 123 18.31 -16.40 2.04
CA GLY A 123 18.30 -15.38 3.10
C GLY A 123 17.87 -15.89 4.48
N VAL A 124 17.62 -17.19 4.62
CA VAL A 124 17.33 -17.84 5.91
C VAL A 124 18.28 -19.01 6.07
N GLN A 125 19.17 -18.97 7.07
CA GLN A 125 20.20 -19.98 7.30
C GLN A 125 20.21 -20.44 8.74
N PHE A 126 20.38 -21.74 8.97
CA PHE A 126 20.45 -22.34 10.30
C PHE A 126 21.91 -22.46 10.73
N ALA A 127 22.18 -22.18 12.01
CA ALA A 127 23.51 -22.30 12.60
C ALA A 127 23.41 -23.01 13.94
N ASP A 128 24.25 -24.03 14.16
CA ASP A 128 24.26 -24.79 15.41
C ASP A 128 25.28 -24.22 16.41
N THR A 129 26.19 -23.36 15.94
CA THR A 129 27.25 -22.71 16.75
C THR A 129 27.36 -21.20 16.47
N PRO A 130 27.91 -20.40 17.41
CA PRO A 130 28.14 -18.98 17.19
C PRO A 130 29.08 -18.66 16.01
N GLU A 131 30.07 -19.51 15.74
CA GLU A 131 30.99 -19.36 14.61
C GLU A 131 30.26 -19.57 13.28
N GLU A 132 29.37 -20.55 13.20
CA GLU A 132 28.51 -20.75 12.04
C GLU A 132 27.55 -19.57 11.86
N ALA A 133 26.98 -19.04 12.95
CA ALA A 133 26.10 -17.89 12.92
C ALA A 133 26.79 -16.66 12.29
N ALA A 134 28.06 -16.40 12.66
CA ALA A 134 28.86 -15.34 12.04
C ALA A 134 29.07 -15.54 10.54
N ARG A 135 29.48 -16.75 10.13
CA ARG A 135 29.72 -17.07 8.71
C ARG A 135 28.44 -16.95 7.88
N HIS A 136 27.32 -17.45 8.40
CA HIS A 136 26.03 -17.34 7.74
C HIS A 136 25.54 -15.88 7.69
N ALA A 137 25.76 -15.09 8.74
CA ALA A 137 25.46 -13.67 8.74
C ALA A 137 26.27 -12.89 7.69
N GLU A 138 27.58 -13.14 7.56
CA GLU A 138 28.43 -12.51 6.54
C GLU A 138 27.88 -12.79 5.14
N HIS A 139 27.58 -14.05 4.83
CA HIS A 139 26.99 -14.41 3.55
C HIS A 139 25.62 -13.76 3.29
N VAL A 140 24.74 -13.76 4.30
CA VAL A 140 23.39 -13.19 4.15
C VAL A 140 23.45 -11.66 3.98
N LEU A 141 24.38 -10.97 4.64
CA LEU A 141 24.56 -9.53 4.50
C LEU A 141 24.98 -9.13 3.07
N ASP A 142 25.76 -9.97 2.39
CA ASP A 142 26.18 -9.76 1.00
C ASP A 142 25.16 -10.26 -0.03
N LEU A 143 24.16 -11.03 0.40
CA LEU A 143 23.16 -11.64 -0.48
C LEU A 143 22.09 -10.63 -0.91
N GLU A 144 21.97 -10.43 -2.21
CA GLU A 144 20.91 -9.63 -2.81
C GLU A 144 19.63 -10.48 -2.98
N ILE A 145 18.52 -10.05 -2.36
CA ILE A 145 17.23 -10.75 -2.39
C ILE A 145 16.21 -9.87 -3.10
N GLY A 146 15.78 -10.30 -4.28
CA GLY A 146 14.79 -9.58 -5.07
C GLY A 146 15.26 -8.21 -5.55
N GLY A 147 16.58 -8.03 -5.73
CA GLY A 147 17.16 -6.74 -6.12
C GLY A 147 17.76 -5.93 -4.96
N HIS A 148 17.72 -6.46 -3.73
CA HIS A 148 17.97 -5.67 -2.52
C HIS A 148 18.92 -6.34 -1.55
N HIS A 149 19.90 -5.57 -1.07
CA HIS A 149 20.69 -5.97 0.08
C HIS A 149 19.89 -5.80 1.37
N PRO A 150 20.09 -6.67 2.36
CA PRO A 150 19.43 -6.53 3.64
C PRO A 150 19.89 -5.30 4.41
N ARG A 151 18.97 -4.74 5.21
CA ARG A 151 19.32 -3.72 6.22
C ARG A 151 20.25 -4.27 7.31
N GLY A 152 20.21 -5.58 7.50
CA GLY A 152 20.95 -6.35 8.49
C GLY A 152 20.39 -7.77 8.58
N VAL A 153 20.79 -8.50 9.61
CA VAL A 153 20.28 -9.85 9.88
C VAL A 153 19.64 -9.91 11.25
N LEU A 154 18.57 -10.69 11.33
CA LEU A 154 17.94 -11.08 12.59
C LEU A 154 18.51 -12.45 12.98
N VAL A 155 19.18 -12.51 14.12
CA VAL A 155 19.64 -13.75 14.76
C VAL A 155 18.57 -14.18 15.74
N ASP A 156 17.96 -15.33 15.49
CA ASP A 156 16.78 -15.79 16.21
C ASP A 156 17.01 -17.18 16.81
N SER A 157 16.52 -17.43 18.02
CA SER A 157 16.60 -18.76 18.63
C SER A 157 15.82 -19.78 17.79
N ARG A 158 16.45 -20.92 17.48
CA ARG A 158 15.77 -22.03 16.81
C ARG A 158 14.91 -22.79 17.82
N ALA A 159 13.64 -22.43 17.93
CA ALA A 159 12.71 -23.09 18.84
C ALA A 159 12.35 -24.52 18.37
N ALA A 160 12.16 -25.43 19.31
CA ALA A 160 11.60 -26.75 19.04
C ALA A 160 10.08 -26.66 18.95
N VAL A 161 9.56 -26.60 17.72
CA VAL A 161 8.14 -26.39 17.43
C VAL A 161 7.45 -27.73 17.24
N LYS A 162 6.43 -27.97 18.04
CA LYS A 162 5.57 -29.16 17.98
C LYS A 162 4.49 -29.02 16.90
N HIS A 163 3.94 -27.82 16.74
CA HIS A 163 2.89 -27.51 15.77
C HIS A 163 2.92 -26.03 15.39
N GLU A 164 2.63 -25.72 14.13
CA GLU A 164 2.63 -24.35 13.60
C GLU A 164 1.20 -23.92 13.25
N TYR A 165 0.80 -22.78 13.79
CA TYR A 165 -0.48 -22.11 13.51
C TYR A 165 -0.26 -20.86 12.67
N TYR A 166 -1.34 -20.34 12.11
CA TYR A 166 -1.39 -19.01 11.49
C TYR A 166 -2.35 -18.12 12.27
N ALA A 167 -1.98 -16.86 12.50
CA ALA A 167 -2.88 -15.84 13.05
C ALA A 167 -2.70 -14.54 12.28
N GLY A 168 -3.80 -13.97 11.76
CA GLY A 168 -3.76 -12.76 10.96
C GLY A 168 -4.95 -11.84 11.17
N VAL A 169 -4.76 -10.55 10.90
CA VAL A 169 -5.82 -9.53 10.91
C VAL A 169 -5.59 -8.60 9.72
N VAL A 170 -6.65 -8.39 8.94
CA VAL A 170 -6.66 -7.49 7.78
C VAL A 170 -7.99 -6.74 7.67
N TRP A 171 -8.07 -5.76 6.77
CA TRP A 171 -9.32 -5.11 6.40
C TRP A 171 -10.06 -5.89 5.31
N ASP A 172 -11.33 -6.22 5.56
CA ASP A 172 -12.25 -6.62 4.49
C ASP A 172 -12.85 -5.35 3.86
N GLY A 173 -12.38 -5.01 2.66
CA GLY A 173 -12.83 -3.84 1.92
C GLY A 173 -14.30 -3.90 1.46
N ILE A 174 -14.87 -5.10 1.29
CA ILE A 174 -16.28 -5.28 0.89
C ILE A 174 -17.18 -5.01 2.08
N ARG A 175 -16.88 -5.62 3.23
CA ARG A 175 -17.65 -5.43 4.47
C ARG A 175 -17.28 -4.17 5.23
N LYS A 176 -16.19 -3.50 4.86
CA LYS A 176 -15.63 -2.31 5.51
C LYS A 176 -15.39 -2.52 7.01
N ARG A 177 -14.86 -3.69 7.34
CA ARG A 177 -14.64 -4.15 8.72
C ARG A 177 -13.33 -4.92 8.82
N PRO A 178 -12.66 -4.89 9.97
CA PRO A 178 -11.50 -5.74 10.18
C PRO A 178 -11.98 -7.20 10.31
N VAL A 179 -11.16 -8.12 9.81
CA VAL A 179 -11.39 -9.56 9.85
C VAL A 179 -10.17 -10.23 10.47
N MET A 180 -10.41 -11.05 11.50
CA MET A 180 -9.41 -11.96 12.04
C MET A 180 -9.44 -13.25 11.23
N LEU A 181 -8.26 -13.83 11.03
CA LEU A 181 -8.04 -15.12 10.40
C LEU A 181 -7.22 -15.99 11.35
N PHE A 182 -7.54 -17.27 11.39
CA PHE A 182 -6.80 -18.28 12.14
C PHE A 182 -6.76 -19.57 11.35
N SER A 183 -5.62 -20.27 11.36
CA SER A 183 -5.47 -21.60 10.78
C SER A 183 -4.62 -22.51 11.66
N ASP A 184 -4.95 -23.79 11.71
CA ASP A 184 -4.15 -24.89 12.24
C ASP A 184 -3.12 -25.44 11.22
N MET A 185 -2.95 -24.75 10.08
CA MET A 185 -1.90 -24.98 9.11
C MET A 185 -1.02 -23.73 8.96
N GLY A 186 -0.10 -23.54 9.90
CA GLY A 186 0.93 -22.49 9.84
C GLY A 186 2.17 -22.90 9.03
N GLY A 187 3.07 -21.92 8.79
CA GLY A 187 4.35 -22.14 8.11
C GLY A 187 4.27 -22.20 6.59
N ILE A 188 3.07 -22.05 6.03
CA ILE A 188 2.78 -22.02 4.59
C ILE A 188 1.93 -20.78 4.24
N ASP A 189 1.85 -20.44 2.96
CA ASP A 189 1.11 -19.27 2.48
C ASP A 189 -0.40 -19.47 2.75
N ILE A 190 -1.01 -18.54 3.50
CA ILE A 190 -2.41 -18.67 3.94
C ILE A 190 -3.38 -18.67 2.75
N GLU A 191 -3.03 -18.00 1.65
CA GLU A 191 -3.79 -18.03 0.41
C GLU A 191 -3.83 -19.43 -0.21
N GLU A 192 -2.73 -20.19 -0.13
CA GLU A 192 -2.68 -21.58 -0.59
C GLU A 192 -3.56 -22.47 0.29
N VAL A 193 -3.54 -22.27 1.61
CA VAL A 193 -4.43 -22.99 2.54
C VAL A 193 -5.89 -22.65 2.25
N ALA A 194 -6.22 -21.38 2.06
CA ALA A 194 -7.59 -20.96 1.77
C ALA A 194 -8.13 -21.53 0.45
N GLU A 195 -7.27 -21.75 -0.56
CA GLU A 195 -7.66 -22.35 -1.83
C GLU A 195 -7.76 -23.88 -1.77
N ARG A 196 -6.79 -24.55 -1.14
CA ARG A 196 -6.67 -26.02 -1.16
C ARG A 196 -7.30 -26.73 0.03
N HIS A 197 -7.31 -26.06 1.17
CA HIS A 197 -7.71 -26.56 2.49
C HIS A 197 -8.61 -25.54 3.22
N PRO A 198 -9.69 -25.05 2.60
CA PRO A 198 -10.52 -23.99 3.17
C PRO A 198 -11.12 -24.34 4.55
N GLU A 199 -11.30 -25.62 4.85
CA GLU A 199 -11.76 -26.12 6.15
C GLU A 199 -10.78 -25.86 7.30
N HIS A 200 -9.50 -25.61 6.98
CA HIS A 200 -8.44 -25.28 7.94
C HIS A 200 -8.30 -23.76 8.13
N VAL A 201 -9.12 -22.92 7.49
CA VAL A 201 -9.07 -21.47 7.63
C VAL A 201 -10.38 -20.96 8.21
N ALA A 202 -10.31 -20.40 9.41
CA ALA A 202 -11.45 -19.75 10.04
C ALA A 202 -11.31 -18.23 9.93
N THR A 203 -12.42 -17.53 9.66
CA THR A 203 -12.45 -16.05 9.65
C THR A 203 -13.59 -15.48 10.50
N ALA A 204 -13.36 -14.34 11.15
CA ALA A 204 -14.42 -13.61 11.86
C ALA A 204 -14.22 -12.09 11.82
N HIS A 205 -15.25 -11.38 11.37
CA HIS A 205 -15.30 -9.92 11.40
C HIS A 205 -15.60 -9.38 12.80
N PHE A 206 -14.91 -8.33 13.21
CA PHE A 206 -15.19 -7.61 14.46
C PHE A 206 -15.53 -6.14 14.19
N SER A 207 -15.94 -5.42 15.24
CA SER A 207 -16.43 -4.04 15.11
C SER A 207 -15.32 -3.08 15.50
N THR A 208 -15.24 -1.96 14.79
CA THR A 208 -14.43 -0.79 15.17
C THR A 208 -15.19 0.17 16.08
N LEU A 209 -16.52 -0.02 16.23
CA LEU A 209 -17.39 0.85 17.03
C LEU A 209 -17.66 0.29 18.42
N ARG A 210 -17.60 -1.03 18.57
CA ARG A 210 -17.83 -1.72 19.85
C ARG A 210 -16.50 -2.26 20.35
N PRO A 211 -16.26 -2.26 21.68
CA PRO A 211 -15.07 -2.86 22.25
C PRO A 211 -14.88 -4.30 21.76
N PHE A 212 -13.65 -4.62 21.36
CA PHE A 212 -13.30 -5.98 20.97
C PHE A 212 -13.40 -6.94 22.17
N ALA A 213 -14.10 -8.04 21.99
CA ALA A 213 -14.33 -9.02 23.05
C ALA A 213 -13.60 -10.34 22.75
N GLU A 214 -12.84 -10.84 23.72
CA GLU A 214 -11.94 -12.00 23.54
C GLU A 214 -12.68 -13.31 23.20
N TRP A 215 -13.96 -13.41 23.54
CA TRP A 215 -14.77 -14.56 23.14
C TRP A 215 -14.88 -14.70 21.62
N GLN A 216 -14.73 -13.61 20.85
CA GLN A 216 -14.73 -13.67 19.39
C GLN A 216 -13.50 -14.43 18.87
N ALA A 217 -12.31 -14.14 19.41
CA ALA A 217 -11.10 -14.89 19.11
C ALA A 217 -11.22 -16.35 19.57
N LYS A 218 -11.75 -16.57 20.78
CA LYS A 218 -11.96 -17.93 21.31
C LYS A 218 -12.89 -18.75 20.42
N GLN A 219 -14.01 -18.17 19.99
CA GLN A 219 -14.97 -18.86 19.12
C GLN A 219 -14.35 -19.19 17.76
N LEU A 220 -13.56 -18.27 17.21
CA LEU A 220 -12.87 -18.46 15.93
C LEU A 220 -11.84 -19.59 16.00
N ILE A 221 -11.02 -19.63 17.04
CA ILE A 221 -10.02 -20.70 17.23
C ILE A 221 -10.73 -22.04 17.46
N ALA A 222 -11.79 -22.05 18.28
CA ALA A 222 -12.55 -23.26 18.58
C ALA A 222 -13.28 -23.85 17.37
N SER A 223 -13.62 -23.06 16.33
CA SER A 223 -14.27 -23.58 15.14
C SER A 223 -13.39 -24.49 14.30
N LEU A 224 -12.06 -24.46 14.49
CA LEU A 224 -11.11 -25.43 13.91
C LEU A 224 -10.86 -26.64 14.81
N GLY A 225 -11.65 -26.83 15.87
CA GLY A 225 -11.52 -27.98 16.78
C GLY A 225 -10.44 -27.83 17.86
N VAL A 226 -9.73 -26.71 17.90
CA VAL A 226 -8.77 -26.40 18.98
C VAL A 226 -9.51 -26.24 20.31
N SER A 227 -9.08 -26.98 21.34
CA SER A 227 -9.78 -27.05 22.62
C SER A 227 -8.82 -27.06 23.83
N GLY A 228 -9.38 -27.11 25.04
CA GLY A 228 -8.61 -27.27 26.28
C GLY A 228 -7.61 -26.13 26.56
N SER A 229 -6.39 -26.51 26.98
CA SER A 229 -5.34 -25.55 27.33
C SER A 229 -4.84 -24.75 26.12
N ALA A 230 -4.72 -25.38 24.94
CA ALA A 230 -4.29 -24.71 23.71
C ALA A 230 -5.24 -23.57 23.35
N LEU A 231 -6.55 -23.82 23.38
CA LEU A 231 -7.57 -22.79 23.14
C LEU A 231 -7.42 -21.60 24.10
N ASN A 232 -7.22 -21.86 25.39
CA ASN A 232 -7.08 -20.80 26.39
C ASN A 232 -5.77 -20.00 26.23
N ARG A 233 -4.70 -20.60 25.70
CA ARG A 233 -3.41 -19.94 25.46
C ARG A 233 -3.36 -19.19 24.12
N LEU A 234 -4.02 -19.70 23.08
CA LEU A 234 -4.13 -19.06 21.77
C LEU A 234 -5.11 -17.87 21.76
N THR A 235 -6.21 -17.97 22.51
CA THR A 235 -7.23 -16.91 22.61
C THR A 235 -6.63 -15.52 22.89
N PRO A 236 -5.81 -15.31 23.95
CA PRO A 236 -5.24 -14.00 24.23
C PRO A 236 -4.27 -13.53 23.15
N ILE A 237 -3.60 -14.42 22.42
CA ILE A 237 -2.67 -14.06 21.34
C ILE A 237 -3.45 -13.43 20.19
N LEU A 238 -4.46 -14.13 19.66
CA LEU A 238 -5.29 -13.62 18.57
C LEU A 238 -6.08 -12.37 18.99
N ALA A 239 -6.55 -12.33 20.23
CA ALA A 239 -7.21 -11.15 20.78
C ALA A 239 -6.29 -9.93 20.87
N ARG A 240 -5.04 -10.11 21.29
CA ARG A 240 -4.03 -9.04 21.34
C ARG A 240 -3.66 -8.58 19.93
N LEU A 241 -3.50 -9.49 18.98
CA LEU A 241 -3.22 -9.16 17.58
C LEU A 241 -4.35 -8.30 16.99
N ALA A 242 -5.61 -8.64 17.25
CA ALA A 242 -6.77 -7.85 16.81
C ALA A 242 -6.85 -6.45 17.45
N ARG A 243 -6.44 -6.31 18.72
CA ARG A 243 -6.36 -5.00 19.40
C ARG A 243 -5.23 -4.16 18.83
N LEU A 244 -4.01 -4.72 18.75
CA LEU A 244 -2.82 -4.11 18.14
C LEU A 244 -3.11 -3.60 16.73
N PHE A 245 -3.87 -4.36 15.95
CA PHE A 245 -4.22 -3.98 14.58
C PHE A 245 -4.99 -2.64 14.54
N LEU A 246 -5.90 -2.42 15.49
CA LEU A 246 -6.65 -1.17 15.59
C LEU A 246 -5.84 -0.07 16.29
N ASP A 247 -5.12 -0.40 17.36
CA ASP A 247 -4.39 0.56 18.19
C ASP A 247 -3.27 1.26 17.41
N TYR A 248 -2.66 0.56 16.45
CA TYR A 248 -1.54 1.06 15.65
C TYR A 248 -1.89 1.35 14.18
N ASP A 249 -3.18 1.53 13.84
CA ASP A 249 -3.64 1.83 12.47
C ASP A 249 -3.06 0.84 11.42
N MET A 250 -3.03 -0.45 11.75
CA MET A 250 -2.46 -1.46 10.87
C MET A 250 -3.35 -1.72 9.66
N THR A 251 -2.72 -2.02 8.52
CA THR A 251 -3.36 -2.56 7.32
C THR A 251 -3.19 -4.08 7.21
N LEU A 252 -2.11 -4.62 7.79
CA LEU A 252 -1.82 -6.04 7.95
C LEU A 252 -1.19 -6.28 9.32
N ALA A 253 -1.66 -7.29 10.03
CA ALA A 253 -0.97 -7.83 11.19
C ALA A 253 -1.02 -9.36 11.12
N GLU A 254 0.12 -9.99 10.84
CA GLU A 254 0.25 -11.41 10.58
C GLU A 254 1.35 -12.01 11.45
N ILE A 255 1.09 -13.19 12.00
CA ILE A 255 2.05 -14.07 12.66
C ILE A 255 1.99 -15.40 11.93
N ASN A 256 3.03 -15.70 11.16
CA ASN A 256 3.15 -16.93 10.39
C ASN A 256 4.60 -17.41 10.29
N PRO A 257 5.05 -18.41 11.07
CA PRO A 257 4.23 -19.25 11.97
C PRO A 257 4.08 -18.71 13.40
N LEU A 258 2.93 -19.01 14.01
CA LEU A 258 2.71 -19.02 15.45
C LEU A 258 2.98 -20.44 15.98
N GLY A 259 4.13 -20.65 16.62
CA GLY A 259 4.58 -21.98 17.04
C GLY A 259 4.06 -22.39 18.42
N GLU A 260 3.53 -23.61 18.53
CA GLU A 260 3.38 -24.34 19.80
C GLU A 260 4.70 -25.05 20.13
N LEU A 261 5.26 -24.80 21.32
CA LEU A 261 6.45 -25.47 21.82
C LEU A 261 6.09 -26.80 22.52
N GLU A 262 7.10 -27.64 22.79
CA GLU A 262 6.92 -28.91 23.48
C GLU A 262 6.31 -28.80 24.88
N ASP A 263 6.51 -27.66 25.57
CA ASP A 263 5.89 -27.36 26.87
C ASP A 263 4.45 -26.81 26.76
N GLY A 264 3.91 -26.77 25.53
CA GLY A 264 2.60 -26.25 25.17
C GLY A 264 2.48 -24.73 25.26
N SER A 265 3.58 -24.00 25.45
CA SER A 265 3.61 -22.55 25.29
C SER A 265 3.58 -22.16 23.81
N PHE A 266 3.27 -20.90 23.53
CA PHE A 266 3.12 -20.39 22.17
C PHE A 266 3.99 -19.16 21.97
N VAL A 267 4.69 -19.11 20.84
CA VAL A 267 5.58 -18.00 20.47
C VAL A 267 5.38 -17.61 19.01
N ALA A 268 5.40 -16.30 18.73
CA ALA A 268 5.49 -15.81 17.36
C ALA A 268 6.93 -16.03 16.85
N LEU A 269 7.07 -16.86 15.82
CA LEU A 269 8.35 -17.21 15.21
C LEU A 269 8.71 -16.26 14.06
N ASP A 270 7.69 -15.72 13.40
CA ASP A 270 7.80 -14.67 12.39
C ASP A 270 6.57 -13.75 12.54
N ALA A 271 6.73 -12.48 12.16
CA ALA A 271 5.67 -11.50 12.18
C ALA A 271 5.83 -10.52 11.03
N HIS A 272 4.71 -10.18 10.41
CA HIS A 272 4.61 -9.22 9.32
C HIS A 272 3.54 -8.19 9.66
N MET A 273 3.96 -6.94 9.78
CA MET A 273 3.11 -5.81 10.12
C MET A 273 3.23 -4.75 9.03
N ASP A 274 2.08 -4.23 8.61
CA ASP A 274 1.99 -3.03 7.77
C ASP A 274 1.03 -2.04 8.41
N MET A 275 1.39 -0.76 8.33
CA MET A 275 0.61 0.37 8.85
C MET A 275 0.20 1.30 7.71
N GLU A 276 -0.96 1.94 7.89
CA GLU A 276 -1.39 3.05 7.03
C GLU A 276 -0.36 4.18 7.06
N ASN A 277 0.15 4.62 5.92
CA ASN A 277 1.21 5.64 5.91
C ASN A 277 0.73 7.00 6.45
N GLU A 278 -0.54 7.32 6.23
CA GLU A 278 -1.21 8.51 6.81
C GLU A 278 -1.37 8.44 8.34
N ALA A 279 -1.11 7.29 8.96
CA ALA A 279 -1.12 7.15 10.41
C ALA A 279 0.22 7.52 11.05
N ARG A 280 1.32 7.64 10.29
CA ARG A 280 2.65 7.99 10.82
C ARG A 280 2.64 9.17 11.82
N PRO A 281 1.96 10.31 11.55
CA PRO A 281 1.95 11.41 12.50
C PRO A 281 1.27 11.05 13.84
N ARG A 282 0.24 10.20 13.80
CA ARG A 282 -0.48 9.73 15.00
C ARG A 282 0.30 8.64 15.74
N GLN A 283 1.06 7.83 15.01
CA GLN A 283 1.84 6.69 15.51
C GLN A 283 3.33 7.02 15.74
N ARG A 284 3.68 8.31 15.85
CA ARG A 284 5.07 8.76 16.02
C ARG A 284 5.79 8.14 17.22
N ALA A 285 5.07 7.83 18.30
CA ALA A 285 5.66 7.24 19.50
C ALA A 285 6.27 5.85 19.24
N ILE A 286 5.51 4.93 18.64
CA ILE A 286 6.00 3.58 18.32
C ILE A 286 7.05 3.63 17.21
N LEU A 287 6.89 4.52 16.22
CA LEU A 287 7.88 4.70 15.15
C LEU A 287 9.23 5.18 15.71
N HIS A 288 9.23 6.13 16.63
CA HIS A 288 10.44 6.61 17.29
C HIS A 288 11.09 5.51 18.16
N GLU A 289 10.30 4.71 18.86
CA GLU A 289 10.81 3.57 19.64
C GLU A 289 11.53 2.54 18.75
N LEU A 290 10.99 2.29 17.56
CA LEU A 290 11.57 1.38 16.56
C LEU A 290 12.74 2.00 15.78
N GLY A 291 13.05 3.29 16.01
CA GLY A 291 14.10 4.01 15.29
C GLY A 291 13.76 4.32 13.82
N VAL A 292 12.46 4.40 13.49
CA VAL A 292 12.00 4.79 12.17
C VAL A 292 12.13 6.31 12.02
N GLY A 293 12.86 6.76 10.99
CA GLY A 293 13.02 8.18 10.71
C GLY A 293 11.75 8.83 10.16
N ASP A 294 11.54 10.12 10.45
CA ASP A 294 10.38 10.87 9.95
C ASP A 294 10.31 10.88 8.41
N GLU A 295 11.47 10.99 7.75
CA GLU A 295 11.62 11.00 6.29
C GLU A 295 11.97 9.62 5.70
N GLU A 296 12.05 8.57 6.52
CA GLU A 296 12.48 7.26 6.06
C GLU A 296 11.40 6.61 5.18
N THR A 297 11.74 6.34 3.93
CA THR A 297 10.85 5.64 3.00
C THR A 297 10.91 4.13 3.26
N ARG A 298 9.76 3.49 3.47
CA ARG A 298 9.66 2.03 3.63
C ARG A 298 9.36 1.34 2.31
N GLN A 299 10.02 1.82 1.26
CA GLN A 299 9.97 1.23 -0.06
C GLN A 299 10.74 -0.09 -0.09
N ALA A 300 10.39 -0.97 -1.02
CA ALA A 300 10.92 -2.35 -1.03
C ALA A 300 12.39 -2.33 -1.47
N ARG A 301 12.69 -1.31 -2.26
CA ARG A 301 13.97 -0.97 -2.81
C ARG A 301 14.35 0.44 -2.41
N GLU A 302 15.62 0.72 -2.48
CA GLU A 302 16.08 2.10 -2.42
C GLU A 302 15.50 2.88 -3.61
N PRO A 303 15.01 4.10 -3.37
CA PRO A 303 14.55 4.97 -4.44
C PRO A 303 15.72 5.29 -5.37
N THR A 304 15.47 5.31 -6.68
CA THR A 304 16.54 5.62 -7.62
C THR A 304 16.89 7.12 -7.57
N PRO A 305 18.05 7.54 -8.09
CA PRO A 305 18.37 8.97 -8.20
C PRO A 305 17.31 9.77 -8.96
N PHE A 306 16.63 9.15 -9.93
CA PHE A 306 15.54 9.75 -10.68
C PHE A 306 14.32 10.05 -9.77
N GLU A 307 13.96 9.10 -8.91
CA GLU A 307 12.79 9.22 -8.03
C GLU A 307 13.03 10.21 -6.91
N LEU A 308 14.22 10.17 -6.30
CA LEU A 308 14.66 11.16 -5.31
C LEU A 308 14.67 12.59 -5.88
N ALA A 309 15.12 12.76 -7.13
CA ALA A 309 15.06 14.05 -7.80
C ALA A 309 13.61 14.49 -8.08
N GLY A 310 12.70 13.55 -8.35
CA GLY A 310 11.26 13.81 -8.50
C GLY A 310 10.64 14.37 -7.22
N GLU A 311 10.92 13.73 -6.08
CA GLU A 311 10.47 14.20 -4.76
C GLU A 311 11.02 15.60 -4.44
N GLN A 312 12.29 15.86 -4.75
CA GLN A 312 12.89 17.19 -4.57
C GLN A 312 12.22 18.26 -5.41
N VAL A 313 11.81 17.95 -6.65
CA VAL A 313 11.06 18.87 -7.50
C VAL A 313 9.67 19.14 -6.92
N ASP A 314 9.00 18.12 -6.39
CA ASP A 314 7.67 18.29 -5.79
C ASP A 314 7.71 19.14 -4.53
N ALA A 315 8.74 18.95 -3.69
CA ALA A 315 8.93 19.68 -2.44
C ALA A 315 9.26 21.18 -2.63
N GLN A 316 9.57 21.65 -3.85
CA GLN A 316 9.96 23.04 -4.10
C GLN A 316 8.85 24.05 -3.77
N ASP A 317 7.59 23.67 -3.98
CA ASP A 317 6.44 24.50 -3.67
C ASP A 317 5.20 23.64 -3.35
N HIS A 318 4.21 24.25 -2.70
CA HIS A 318 2.96 23.59 -2.31
C HIS A 318 1.87 23.65 -3.41
N ARG A 319 2.15 24.20 -4.60
CA ARG A 319 1.18 24.36 -5.68
C ARG A 319 1.19 23.12 -6.56
N GLY A 320 0.10 22.34 -6.47
CA GLY A 320 0.02 21.04 -7.15
C GLY A 320 0.97 20.01 -6.52
N VAL A 321 0.84 18.76 -6.95
CA VAL A 321 1.60 17.64 -6.39
C VAL A 321 2.11 16.77 -7.54
N ALA A 322 3.36 16.35 -7.47
CA ALA A 322 3.88 15.23 -8.24
C ALA A 322 3.54 13.94 -7.47
N GLY A 323 2.31 13.44 -7.62
CA GLY A 323 1.75 12.43 -6.71
C GLY A 323 2.56 11.14 -6.64
N ASN A 324 3.22 10.77 -7.74
CA ASN A 324 4.17 9.65 -7.80
C ASN A 324 5.12 9.86 -8.99
N VAL A 325 6.41 9.67 -8.74
CA VAL A 325 7.48 9.63 -9.74
C VAL A 325 8.17 8.27 -9.60
N THR A 326 8.03 7.40 -10.61
CA THR A 326 8.61 6.06 -10.62
C THR A 326 9.43 5.85 -11.88
N GLU A 327 10.61 5.24 -11.76
CA GLU A 327 11.50 4.95 -12.88
C GLU A 327 11.16 3.63 -13.60
N PHE A 328 11.26 3.61 -14.94
CA PHE A 328 11.11 2.40 -15.77
C PHE A 328 12.14 2.34 -16.92
N ASP A 329 12.38 1.15 -17.45
CA ASP A 329 13.31 0.91 -18.56
C ASP A 329 12.63 1.08 -19.94
N GLY A 330 12.25 2.32 -20.25
CA GLY A 330 11.62 2.70 -21.51
C GLY A 330 12.27 3.90 -22.19
N ASP A 331 11.69 4.28 -23.34
CA ASP A 331 12.17 5.35 -24.22
C ASP A 331 11.18 6.52 -24.35
N LEU A 332 9.92 6.33 -23.97
CA LEU A 332 8.91 7.36 -23.97
C LEU A 332 8.71 7.90 -22.55
N GLY A 333 9.18 9.11 -22.30
CA GLY A 333 8.91 9.83 -21.07
C GLY A 333 7.43 10.21 -20.96
N LEU A 334 6.85 10.07 -19.77
CA LEU A 334 5.44 10.39 -19.53
C LEU A 334 5.31 11.48 -18.48
N VAL A 335 4.63 12.58 -18.83
CA VAL A 335 4.12 13.57 -17.88
C VAL A 335 2.60 13.48 -17.93
N ILE A 336 2.03 12.77 -16.95
CA ILE A 336 0.63 12.34 -16.94
C ILE A 336 -0.09 12.85 -15.71
N GLY A 337 -1.41 12.67 -15.62
CA GLY A 337 -2.20 13.24 -14.52
C GLY A 337 -3.61 12.68 -14.42
N ALA A 338 -4.32 13.12 -13.38
CA ALA A 338 -5.70 12.79 -13.05
C ALA A 338 -5.95 11.36 -12.48
N GLY A 339 -5.15 10.93 -11.48
CA GLY A 339 -5.39 9.69 -10.73
C GLY A 339 -5.51 8.49 -11.65
N GLY A 340 -6.66 7.79 -11.64
CA GLY A 340 -6.90 6.64 -12.52
C GLY A 340 -6.76 6.93 -14.03
N GLY A 341 -6.89 8.18 -14.47
CA GLY A 341 -6.64 8.57 -15.87
C GLY A 341 -5.18 8.42 -16.28
N SER A 342 -4.25 8.65 -15.36
CA SER A 342 -2.81 8.49 -15.62
C SER A 342 -2.41 7.02 -15.75
N LEU A 343 -2.94 6.13 -14.88
CA LEU A 343 -2.80 4.68 -15.01
C LEU A 343 -3.41 4.18 -16.33
N THR A 344 -4.59 4.66 -16.70
CA THR A 344 -5.24 4.32 -17.98
C THR A 344 -4.36 4.72 -19.17
N LEU A 345 -3.71 5.88 -19.12
CA LEU A 345 -2.78 6.32 -20.16
C LEU A 345 -1.52 5.48 -20.21
N PHE A 346 -0.96 5.12 -19.05
CA PHE A 346 0.20 4.24 -18.96
C PHE A 346 -0.09 2.89 -19.61
N ASP A 347 -1.22 2.28 -19.26
CA ASP A 347 -1.69 1.02 -19.85
C ASP A 347 -1.97 1.16 -21.35
N ALA A 348 -2.58 2.26 -21.79
CA ALA A 348 -2.83 2.51 -23.21
C ALA A 348 -1.53 2.63 -24.01
N VAL A 349 -0.51 3.32 -23.48
CA VAL A 349 0.81 3.39 -24.13
C VAL A 349 1.41 1.98 -24.27
N ARG A 350 1.34 1.17 -23.21
CA ARG A 350 1.80 -0.23 -23.23
C ARG A 350 1.03 -1.09 -24.24
N ALA A 351 -0.29 -0.93 -24.31
CA ALA A 351 -1.16 -1.66 -25.23
C ALA A 351 -0.85 -1.36 -26.70
N HIS A 352 -0.41 -0.13 -27.02
CA HIS A 352 0.07 0.25 -28.35
C HIS A 352 1.54 -0.11 -28.61
N GLY A 353 2.19 -0.86 -27.71
CA GLY A 353 3.58 -1.30 -27.84
C GLY A 353 4.62 -0.23 -27.48
N GLY A 354 4.22 0.88 -26.86
CA GLY A 354 5.13 1.85 -26.30
C GLY A 354 5.83 1.35 -25.05
N ARG A 355 7.02 1.88 -24.76
CA ARG A 355 7.79 1.57 -23.56
C ARG A 355 7.91 2.82 -22.68
N PRO A 356 7.00 3.01 -21.71
CA PRO A 356 7.12 4.11 -20.75
C PRO A 356 8.46 4.08 -20.02
N ALA A 357 9.16 5.20 -20.01
CA ALA A 357 10.43 5.37 -19.31
C ALA A 357 10.26 5.79 -17.85
N ASN A 358 9.07 6.25 -17.49
CA ASN A 358 8.75 6.67 -16.15
C ASN A 358 7.22 6.67 -15.96
N TYR A 359 6.79 6.73 -14.71
CA TYR A 359 5.47 7.22 -14.31
C TYR A 359 5.71 8.55 -13.60
N CYS A 360 5.20 9.66 -14.11
CA CYS A 360 5.27 10.97 -13.44
C CYS A 360 3.88 11.59 -13.47
N GLU A 361 3.19 11.50 -12.35
CA GLU A 361 1.84 12.05 -12.20
C GLU A 361 1.88 13.48 -11.66
N ILE A 362 1.20 14.39 -12.34
CA ILE A 362 0.93 15.76 -11.89
C ILE A 362 -0.54 15.88 -11.51
N GLY A 363 -0.79 16.23 -10.26
CA GLY A 363 -2.10 16.51 -9.69
C GLY A 363 -2.25 17.97 -9.22
N GLY A 364 -3.50 18.39 -9.02
CA GLY A 364 -3.82 19.76 -8.61
C GLY A 364 -3.56 20.80 -9.70
N ASN A 365 -3.03 21.96 -9.33
CA ASN A 365 -2.68 23.04 -10.27
C ASN A 365 -1.21 23.44 -10.07
N PRO A 366 -0.27 22.78 -10.77
CA PRO A 366 1.16 22.98 -10.56
C PRO A 366 1.61 24.39 -10.94
N SER A 367 2.75 24.83 -10.42
CA SER A 367 3.45 26.00 -10.93
C SER A 367 4.15 25.70 -12.27
N VAL A 368 4.49 26.75 -13.05
CA VAL A 368 5.32 26.59 -14.26
C VAL A 368 6.67 25.96 -13.89
N ARG A 369 7.23 26.39 -12.75
CA ARG A 369 8.48 25.86 -12.20
C ARG A 369 8.41 24.37 -11.93
N LYS A 370 7.37 23.89 -11.24
CA LYS A 370 7.18 22.46 -10.95
C LYS A 370 6.99 21.64 -12.24
N ALA A 371 6.12 22.09 -13.14
CA ALA A 371 5.92 21.43 -14.44
C ALA A 371 7.22 21.38 -15.28
N CYS A 372 8.02 22.45 -15.25
CA CYS A 372 9.32 22.50 -15.91
C CYS A 372 10.33 21.55 -15.27
N GLY A 373 10.44 21.52 -13.93
CA GLY A 373 11.33 20.63 -13.21
C GLY A 373 11.06 19.15 -13.50
N LEU A 374 9.79 18.75 -13.48
CA LEU A 374 9.40 17.37 -13.77
C LEU A 374 9.67 17.01 -15.24
N ALA A 375 9.34 17.90 -16.18
CA ALA A 375 9.63 17.66 -17.60
C ALA A 375 11.14 17.55 -17.87
N LYS A 376 11.98 18.36 -17.20
CA LYS A 376 13.44 18.24 -17.29
C LYS A 376 13.92 16.92 -16.75
N LEU A 377 13.47 16.53 -15.57
CA LEU A 377 13.81 15.26 -14.95
C LEU A 377 13.55 14.09 -15.90
N VAL A 378 12.35 14.04 -16.49
CA VAL A 378 11.97 13.02 -17.47
C VAL A 378 12.86 13.07 -18.72
N LEU A 379 13.08 14.25 -19.31
CA LEU A 379 13.88 14.41 -20.53
C LEU A 379 15.38 14.14 -20.34
N GLN A 380 15.90 14.27 -19.11
CA GLN A 380 17.31 14.01 -18.78
C GLN A 380 17.57 12.55 -18.41
N LYS A 381 16.52 11.75 -18.19
CA LYS A 381 16.68 10.33 -17.89
C LYS A 381 17.34 9.63 -19.09
N PRO A 382 18.44 8.87 -18.87
CA PRO A 382 19.07 8.09 -19.93
C PRO A 382 18.08 7.15 -20.62
N GLY A 383 18.14 7.11 -21.95
CA GLY A 383 17.26 6.29 -22.79
C GLY A 383 15.96 6.95 -23.22
N VAL A 384 15.56 8.08 -22.61
CA VAL A 384 14.37 8.84 -23.03
C VAL A 384 14.64 9.58 -24.33
N ASP A 385 13.87 9.28 -25.38
CA ASP A 385 13.94 10.00 -26.64
C ASP A 385 12.98 11.19 -26.67
N LYS A 386 11.70 10.95 -26.35
CA LYS A 386 10.65 12.00 -26.35
C LYS A 386 9.81 11.92 -25.08
N VAL A 387 9.09 13.00 -24.79
CA VAL A 387 8.11 13.09 -23.72
C VAL A 387 6.69 13.22 -24.30
N ALA A 388 5.73 12.49 -23.74
CA ALA A 388 4.31 12.70 -23.99
C ALA A 388 3.64 13.31 -22.75
N VAL A 389 2.86 14.36 -22.98
CA VAL A 389 2.18 15.10 -21.91
C VAL A 389 0.68 14.88 -22.06
N MET A 390 0.09 14.02 -21.23
CA MET A 390 -1.27 13.55 -21.44
C MET A 390 -2.04 13.45 -20.12
N MET A 391 -3.24 14.02 -20.07
CA MET A 391 -4.11 13.93 -18.90
C MET A 391 -5.55 13.70 -19.34
N SER A 392 -6.42 13.32 -18.40
CA SER A 392 -7.87 13.39 -18.58
C SER A 392 -8.36 14.83 -18.73
N ILE A 393 -9.68 15.05 -18.79
CA ILE A 393 -10.25 16.39 -18.77
C ILE A 393 -10.00 17.02 -17.39
N VAL A 394 -9.27 18.13 -17.35
CA VAL A 394 -8.89 18.82 -16.11
C VAL A 394 -9.89 19.92 -15.75
N SER A 395 -10.23 20.02 -14.46
CA SER A 395 -11.17 21.04 -13.97
C SER A 395 -10.48 22.36 -13.61
N ASN A 396 -9.37 22.30 -12.87
CA ASN A 396 -8.65 23.47 -12.34
C ASN A 396 -7.18 23.55 -12.78
N THR A 397 -6.57 22.43 -13.17
CA THR A 397 -5.22 22.41 -13.73
C THR A 397 -5.20 23.29 -14.98
N ARG A 398 -4.38 24.33 -14.96
CA ARG A 398 -4.27 25.26 -16.09
C ARG A 398 -3.39 24.67 -17.18
N VAL A 399 -4.00 24.37 -18.33
CA VAL A 399 -3.34 23.75 -19.48
C VAL A 399 -2.20 24.63 -19.99
N ASP A 400 -2.41 25.95 -19.99
CA ASP A 400 -1.41 26.92 -20.41
C ASP A 400 -0.18 26.96 -19.48
N ILE A 401 -0.34 26.72 -18.18
CA ILE A 401 0.78 26.64 -17.24
C ILE A 401 1.61 25.38 -17.49
N VAL A 402 0.95 24.23 -17.67
CA VAL A 402 1.64 22.97 -17.97
C VAL A 402 2.37 23.05 -19.31
N ALA A 403 1.72 23.60 -20.34
CA ALA A 403 2.33 23.83 -21.64
C ALA A 403 3.59 24.72 -21.54
N ARG A 404 3.51 25.86 -20.81
CA ARG A 404 4.69 26.72 -20.55
C ARG A 404 5.81 25.95 -19.86
N GLY A 405 5.49 25.17 -18.83
CA GLY A 405 6.48 24.41 -18.07
C GLY A 405 7.26 23.42 -18.93
N VAL A 406 6.54 22.62 -19.73
CA VAL A 406 7.16 21.60 -20.60
C VAL A 406 7.95 22.26 -21.73
N ILE A 407 7.41 23.29 -22.39
CA ILE A 407 8.15 24.04 -23.41
C ILE A 407 9.42 24.66 -22.82
N LYS A 408 9.32 25.29 -21.65
CA LYS A 408 10.47 25.89 -20.95
C LYS A 408 11.54 24.84 -20.64
N ALA A 409 11.13 23.63 -20.23
CA ALA A 409 12.05 22.52 -20.01
C ALA A 409 12.84 22.16 -21.28
N CYS A 410 12.17 22.00 -22.42
CA CYS A 410 12.84 21.74 -23.70
C CYS A 410 13.82 22.86 -24.06
N VAL A 411 13.38 24.12 -24.02
CA VAL A 411 14.20 25.29 -24.38
C VAL A 411 15.43 25.40 -23.49
N GLU A 412 15.29 25.25 -22.17
CA GLU A 412 16.41 25.35 -21.21
C GLU A 412 17.40 24.18 -21.32
N LEU A 413 16.95 23.02 -21.80
CA LEU A 413 17.82 21.89 -22.12
C LEU A 413 18.46 22.00 -23.51
N GLY A 414 18.13 23.04 -24.29
CA GLY A 414 18.63 23.23 -25.65
C GLY A 414 17.95 22.32 -26.68
N TYR A 415 16.77 21.79 -26.38
CA TYR A 415 15.98 20.94 -27.25
C TYR A 415 14.92 21.72 -28.03
N ASP A 416 14.64 21.29 -29.25
CA ASP A 416 13.45 21.74 -29.99
C ASP A 416 12.19 21.07 -29.40
N PRO A 417 11.22 21.84 -28.88
CA PRO A 417 9.98 21.26 -28.36
C PRO A 417 9.19 20.44 -29.38
N ALA A 418 9.20 20.80 -30.67
CA ALA A 418 8.50 20.05 -31.70
C ALA A 418 9.08 18.64 -31.92
N GLU A 419 10.39 18.49 -31.67
CA GLU A 419 11.07 17.20 -31.80
C GLU A 419 10.96 16.37 -30.52
N LYS A 420 11.04 17.00 -29.34
CA LYS A 420 11.08 16.29 -28.06
C LYS A 420 9.73 16.03 -27.42
N ILE A 421 8.68 16.77 -27.76
CA ILE A 421 7.33 16.50 -27.27
C ILE A 421 6.61 15.63 -28.30
N ALA A 422 6.47 14.34 -28.01
CA ALA A 422 5.81 13.39 -28.89
C ALA A 422 4.35 13.76 -29.12
N PHE A 423 3.62 14.12 -28.04
CA PHE A 423 2.22 14.51 -28.11
C PHE A 423 1.79 15.26 -26.85
N PHE A 424 0.91 16.25 -27.01
CA PHE A 424 0.31 16.99 -25.90
C PHE A 424 -1.23 16.89 -25.90
N ARG A 425 -1.81 16.32 -24.84
CA ARG A 425 -3.27 16.22 -24.69
C ARG A 425 -3.69 16.50 -23.25
N ILE A 426 -4.09 17.73 -22.98
CA ILE A 426 -4.72 18.12 -21.72
C ILE A 426 -5.92 19.02 -22.03
N PRO A 427 -7.13 18.46 -22.17
CA PRO A 427 -8.33 19.26 -22.33
C PRO A 427 -8.82 19.80 -21.00
N GLY A 428 -9.38 21.02 -20.98
CA GLY A 428 -9.93 21.62 -19.78
C GLY A 428 -9.63 23.11 -19.63
N ALA A 429 -9.28 23.52 -18.40
CA ALA A 429 -9.15 24.91 -18.04
C ALA A 429 -7.99 25.62 -18.79
N TRP A 430 -8.28 26.73 -19.47
CA TRP A 430 -7.34 27.49 -20.31
C TRP A 430 -6.72 26.66 -21.46
N GLU A 431 -7.46 25.67 -21.98
CA GLU A 431 -6.99 24.83 -23.11
C GLU A 431 -6.65 25.65 -24.36
N GLU A 432 -7.45 26.66 -24.71
CA GLU A 432 -7.20 27.53 -25.87
C GLU A 432 -5.88 28.30 -25.76
N GLU A 433 -5.55 28.81 -24.57
CA GLU A 433 -4.29 29.51 -24.33
C GLU A 433 -3.10 28.54 -24.36
N GLY A 434 -3.27 27.33 -23.85
CA GLY A 434 -2.28 26.26 -24.00
C GLY A 434 -2.02 25.91 -25.46
N PHE A 435 -3.06 25.79 -26.29
CA PHE A 435 -2.94 25.49 -27.72
C PHE A 435 -2.21 26.60 -28.48
N LYS A 436 -2.45 27.86 -28.17
CA LYS A 436 -1.69 28.98 -28.78
C LYS A 436 -0.20 28.86 -28.50
N ILE A 437 0.18 28.46 -27.29
CA ILE A 437 1.58 28.26 -26.90
C ILE A 437 2.16 27.06 -27.67
N LEU A 438 1.49 25.93 -27.67
CA LEU A 438 1.95 24.71 -28.35
C LEU A 438 2.08 24.92 -29.86
N ALA A 439 1.12 25.60 -30.49
CA ALA A 439 1.14 25.94 -31.91
C ALA A 439 2.34 26.83 -32.29
N ARG A 440 2.70 27.81 -31.45
CA ARG A 440 3.88 28.68 -31.67
C ARG A 440 5.18 27.87 -31.77
N TYR A 441 5.27 26.76 -31.04
CA TYR A 441 6.44 25.87 -31.02
C TYR A 441 6.26 24.62 -31.91
N GLY A 442 5.20 24.53 -32.71
CA GLY A 442 4.99 23.41 -33.63
C GLY A 442 4.75 22.06 -32.95
N VAL A 443 4.30 22.05 -31.69
CA VAL A 443 4.01 20.82 -30.94
C VAL A 443 2.66 20.26 -31.37
N ASP A 444 2.59 18.94 -31.57
CA ASP A 444 1.36 18.23 -31.89
C ASP A 444 0.46 18.12 -30.65
N TYR A 445 -0.80 18.52 -30.77
CA TYR A 445 -1.74 18.55 -29.65
C TYR A 445 -3.17 18.16 -30.02
N ALA A 446 -3.96 17.78 -29.02
CA ALA A 446 -5.39 17.50 -29.19
C ALA A 446 -6.25 17.90 -27.98
N ASP A 447 -7.53 18.11 -28.26
CA ASP A 447 -8.56 18.43 -27.28
C ASP A 447 -9.32 17.17 -26.79
N ARG A 448 -10.50 17.39 -26.17
CA ARG A 448 -11.35 16.33 -25.62
C ARG A 448 -11.97 15.41 -26.66
N SER A 449 -11.98 15.78 -27.95
CA SER A 449 -12.46 14.92 -29.04
C SER A 449 -11.56 13.70 -29.24
N VAL A 450 -10.30 13.79 -28.81
CA VAL A 450 -9.35 12.67 -28.81
C VAL A 450 -9.39 11.96 -27.46
N SER A 451 -9.66 10.64 -27.50
CA SER A 451 -9.66 9.79 -26.32
C SER A 451 -8.24 9.58 -25.79
N LEU A 452 -8.12 9.16 -24.53
CA LEU A 452 -6.81 8.83 -23.92
C LEU A 452 -6.10 7.70 -24.69
N HIS A 453 -6.87 6.70 -25.14
CA HIS A 453 -6.35 5.57 -25.90
C HIS A 453 -5.79 6.00 -27.27
N GLU A 454 -6.46 6.92 -27.95
CA GLU A 454 -6.00 7.49 -29.21
C GLU A 454 -4.80 8.44 -29.02
N ALA A 455 -4.79 9.24 -27.95
CA ALA A 455 -3.64 10.08 -27.60
C ALA A 455 -2.38 9.23 -27.36
N ALA A 456 -2.52 8.13 -26.62
CA ALA A 456 -1.44 7.18 -26.39
C ALA A 456 -0.92 6.57 -27.69
N ARG A 457 -1.81 6.14 -28.61
CA ARG A 457 -1.43 5.63 -29.94
C ARG A 457 -0.57 6.64 -30.69
N ARG A 458 -1.02 7.91 -30.78
CA ARG A 458 -0.29 8.97 -31.49
C ARG A 458 1.08 9.27 -30.87
N ALA A 459 1.17 9.26 -29.54
CA ALA A 459 2.44 9.42 -28.84
C ALA A 459 3.44 8.31 -29.19
N VAL A 460 2.98 7.05 -29.21
CA VAL A 460 3.82 5.89 -29.54
C VAL A 460 4.27 5.92 -31.02
N GLU A 461 3.39 6.31 -31.94
CA GLU A 461 3.72 6.44 -33.36
C GLU A 461 4.85 7.44 -33.63
N LYS A 462 4.94 8.51 -32.83
CA LYS A 462 6.01 9.52 -32.95
C LYS A 462 7.37 9.01 -32.49
N ILE A 463 7.41 8.05 -31.56
CA ILE A 463 8.63 7.34 -31.18
C ILE A 463 9.02 6.36 -32.30
N GLN A 464 8.09 5.53 -32.76
CA GLN A 464 8.36 4.49 -33.76
C GLN A 464 8.71 5.06 -35.15
N GLY A 465 8.09 6.18 -35.55
CA GLY A 465 8.41 6.86 -36.80
C GLY A 465 9.80 7.53 -36.82
N SER A 466 10.41 7.73 -35.66
CA SER A 466 11.78 8.27 -35.54
C SER A 466 12.85 7.18 -35.74
N ALA A 467 12.49 5.89 -35.64
CA ALA A 467 13.41 4.76 -35.80
C ALA A 467 13.71 4.40 -37.27
N GLY A 468 13.13 5.11 -38.26
CA GLY A 468 13.26 4.82 -39.69
C GLY A 468 13.67 5.99 -40.59
N GLY A 469 14.10 7.12 -40.02
CA GLY A 469 14.50 8.31 -40.78
C GLY A 469 16.01 8.51 -40.78
N ASP A 470 16.66 8.33 -41.93
CA ASP A 470 18.04 8.77 -42.16
C ASP A 470 18.20 10.25 -41.79
N GLY A 471 19.34 10.54 -41.15
CA GLY A 471 19.68 11.86 -40.63
C GLY A 471 19.59 12.96 -41.69
N ALA A 472 18.58 13.80 -41.57
CA ALA A 472 18.52 15.11 -42.19
C ALA A 472 18.32 16.15 -41.09
N ALA A 473 19.36 16.92 -40.81
CA ALA A 473 19.31 18.03 -39.86
C ALA A 473 18.38 19.15 -40.36
N PRO A 474 17.61 19.79 -39.46
CA PRO A 474 17.21 21.17 -39.65
C PRO A 474 17.70 22.03 -38.47
N ALA A 475 19.02 22.18 -38.34
CA ALA A 475 19.62 23.17 -37.45
C ALA A 475 19.55 24.57 -38.09
N GLU A 476 18.37 25.18 -38.18
CA GLU A 476 18.28 26.62 -38.50
C GLU A 476 16.97 27.34 -38.10
N ARG A 477 16.05 26.70 -37.37
CA ARG A 477 14.81 27.36 -36.91
C ARG A 477 14.84 27.91 -35.49
N PHE A 478 15.95 27.73 -34.76
CA PHE A 478 16.00 27.97 -33.32
C PHE A 478 16.96 29.10 -32.92
N ARG A 479 16.69 30.34 -33.33
CA ARG A 479 17.34 31.55 -32.76
C ARG A 479 16.45 32.78 -32.60
N GLN A 480 15.12 32.66 -32.67
CA GLN A 480 14.22 33.80 -32.49
C GLN A 480 12.99 33.47 -31.63
N THR A 481 13.16 32.98 -30.39
CA THR A 481 12.03 32.89 -29.44
C THR A 481 12.39 32.83 -27.96
N THR A 482 13.56 33.27 -27.52
CA THR A 482 13.95 33.24 -26.09
C THR A 482 13.59 34.49 -25.28
N ALA A 483 12.79 35.43 -25.81
CA ALA A 483 12.53 36.71 -25.13
C ALA A 483 11.20 36.83 -24.36
N GLU A 484 10.33 35.81 -24.33
CA GLU A 484 9.00 35.93 -23.68
C GLU A 484 8.56 34.65 -22.93
N ILE A 485 9.49 33.92 -22.31
CA ILE A 485 9.12 32.96 -21.28
C ILE A 485 9.03 33.78 -19.99
N GLY A 486 7.84 34.33 -19.73
CA GLY A 486 7.57 35.24 -18.62
C GLY A 486 8.25 34.84 -17.31
N ASP A 487 9.01 35.77 -16.76
CA ASP A 487 9.39 35.79 -15.34
C ASP A 487 8.09 35.80 -14.51
N GLU A 488 8.09 35.16 -13.35
CA GLU A 488 6.92 34.82 -12.51
C GLU A 488 6.20 36.04 -11.88
N ARG A 489 6.14 37.20 -12.55
CA ARG A 489 5.63 38.45 -11.99
C ARG A 489 4.33 38.97 -12.58
N ASP A 490 3.70 38.26 -13.52
CA ASP A 490 2.33 38.57 -13.94
C ASP A 490 1.41 37.36 -13.78
N VAL A 491 0.39 37.56 -12.93
CA VAL A 491 -0.76 36.73 -12.53
C VAL A 491 -0.62 35.92 -11.24
#